data_AF-A0A2P2IDZ4-F1
#
_entry.id   AF-A0A2P2IDZ4-F1
#
_cell.length_a   1.000
_cell.length_b   1.000
_cell.length_c   1.000
_cell.angle_alpha   90.00
_cell.angle_beta   90.00
_cell.angle_gamma   90.00
#
_symmetry.space_group_name_H-M   'P 1'
#
loop_
_entity.id
_entity.type
_entity.pdbx_description
1 polymer ?
#
loop_
_entity_poly.entity_id
_entity_poly.type
_entity_poly.pdbx_seq_one_letter_code
_entity_poly.pdbx_strand_id
1 'polypeptide(L)'
;TLRLALDGLCGDIYKFEKEREKHEKERLKMAPEESTVDADFKIKKMEKEVEVDIQEAFLIFTASLLHGYSNFLQPIVSKNTSPDTATLFDVDGFVKSRERSYQKFYHLLVNTQMFSKFIEERSFVSNKDDSLAFFDMCVDRVAAHAATGEPIG
;
A
#
# COMPACT_ATOMS: atom_id res chain seq x y z
N THR A 1 10.41 -9.48 2.98
CA THR A 1 9.41 -9.93 1.98
C THR A 1 8.01 -9.59 2.48
N LEU A 2 7.00 -9.49 1.61
CA LEU A 2 5.61 -9.16 1.99
C LEU A 2 5.08 -10.07 3.12
N ARG A 3 5.41 -11.36 3.08
CA ARG A 3 5.04 -12.31 4.12
C ARG A 3 5.54 -11.90 5.51
N LEU A 4 6.80 -11.50 5.63
CA LEU A 4 7.36 -11.06 6.91
C LEU A 4 6.68 -9.79 7.44
N ALA A 5 6.36 -8.85 6.54
CA ALA A 5 5.63 -7.64 6.91
C ALA A 5 4.22 -7.97 7.43
N LEU A 6 3.50 -8.89 6.76
CA LEU A 6 2.17 -9.33 7.20
C LEU A 6 2.23 -10.12 8.52
N ASP A 7 3.23 -10.98 8.70
CA ASP A 7 3.41 -11.74 9.94
C ASP A 7 3.68 -10.80 11.13
N GLY A 8 4.49 -9.76 10.94
CA GLY A 8 4.72 -8.70 11.92
C GLY A 8 3.43 -7.94 12.26
N LEU A 9 2.73 -7.46 11.22
CA LEU A 9 1.48 -6.73 11.36
C LEU A 9 0.40 -7.51 12.13
N CYS A 10 0.25 -8.82 11.87
CA CYS A 10 -0.67 -9.66 12.62
C CYS A 10 -0.33 -9.70 14.13
N GLY A 11 0.96 -9.74 14.47
CA GLY A 11 1.43 -9.67 15.85
C GLY A 11 1.08 -8.34 16.53
N ASP A 12 1.30 -7.23 15.83
CA ASP A 12 1.05 -5.89 16.35
C ASP A 12 -0.44 -5.60 16.52
N ILE A 13 -1.28 -6.01 15.54
CA ILE A 13 -2.75 -5.96 15.66
C ILE A 13 -3.21 -6.77 16.87
N TYR A 14 -2.75 -8.02 17.02
CA TYR A 14 -3.14 -8.86 18.15
C TYR A 14 -2.77 -8.22 19.50
N LYS A 15 -1.58 -7.65 19.59
CA LYS A 15 -1.10 -6.96 20.80
C LYS A 15 -1.94 -5.71 21.10
N PHE A 16 -2.26 -4.92 20.09
CA PHE A 16 -3.11 -3.74 20.23
C PHE A 16 -4.53 -4.10 20.69
N GLU A 17 -5.15 -5.09 20.06
CA GLU A 17 -6.50 -5.56 20.44
C GLU A 17 -6.54 -6.00 21.90
N LYS A 18 -5.54 -6.76 22.34
CA LYS A 18 -5.43 -7.22 23.73
C LYS A 18 -5.28 -6.07 24.74
N GLU A 19 -4.45 -5.07 24.43
CA GLU A 19 -4.29 -3.89 25.29
C GLU A 19 -5.55 -3.02 25.30
N ARG A 20 -6.23 -2.88 24.16
CA ARG A 20 -7.51 -2.16 24.04
C ARG A 20 -8.60 -2.82 24.87
N GLU A 21 -8.74 -4.15 24.81
CA GLU A 21 -9.69 -4.89 25.65
C GLU A 21 -9.41 -4.74 27.15
N LYS A 22 -8.13 -4.78 27.53
CA LYS A 22 -7.72 -4.60 28.93
C LYS A 22 -8.11 -3.21 29.42
N HIS A 23 -7.80 -2.19 28.63
CA HIS A 23 -8.14 -0.81 28.92
C HIS A 23 -9.66 -0.59 29.02
N GLU A 24 -10.44 -1.19 28.12
CA GLU A 24 -11.91 -1.12 28.17
C GLU A 24 -12.48 -1.77 29.45
N LYS A 25 -11.94 -2.93 29.84
CA LYS A 25 -12.30 -3.61 31.10
C LYS A 25 -11.94 -2.79 32.34
N GLU A 26 -10.83 -2.06 32.31
CA GLU A 26 -10.41 -1.16 33.39
C GLU A 26 -11.32 0.07 33.47
N ARG A 27 -11.65 0.67 32.32
CA ARG A 27 -12.60 1.79 32.24
C ARG A 27 -14.00 1.44 32.75
N LEU A 28 -14.50 0.23 32.49
CA LEU A 28 -15.79 -0.23 33.01
C LEU A 28 -15.80 -0.41 34.55
N LYS A 29 -14.62 -0.60 35.17
CA LYS A 29 -14.49 -0.79 36.63
C LYS A 29 -14.28 0.52 37.38
N MET A 30 -13.88 1.58 36.69
CA MET A 30 -13.63 2.90 37.29
C MET A 30 -14.95 3.68 37.48
N ALA A 31 -15.01 4.48 38.54
CA ALA A 31 -16.10 5.42 38.72
C ALA A 31 -16.04 6.50 37.62
N PRO A 32 -17.17 7.09 37.19
CA PRO A 32 -17.21 8.07 36.10
C PRO A 32 -16.29 9.29 36.27
N GLU A 33 -15.85 9.58 37.50
CA GLU A 33 -14.97 10.72 37.82
C GLU A 33 -13.47 10.38 37.79
N GLU A 34 -13.09 9.10 37.67
CA GLU A 34 -11.69 8.66 37.57
C GLU A 34 -11.32 8.31 36.12
N SER A 35 -11.26 9.31 35.24
CA SER A 35 -10.71 9.12 33.89
C SER A 35 -9.19 9.20 33.90
N THR A 36 -8.48 8.17 33.43
CA THR A 36 -7.02 8.17 33.32
C THR A 36 -6.58 8.59 31.91
N VAL A 37 -6.41 9.90 31.72
CA VAL A 37 -6.02 10.52 30.43
C VAL A 37 -4.78 9.87 29.81
N ASP A 38 -3.83 9.43 30.64
CA ASP A 38 -2.61 8.75 30.19
C ASP A 38 -2.86 7.39 29.53
N ALA A 39 -3.85 6.62 30.02
CA ALA A 39 -4.18 5.32 29.46
C ALA A 39 -4.89 5.46 28.10
N ASP A 40 -5.81 6.44 27.98
CA ASP A 40 -6.44 6.80 26.72
C ASP A 40 -5.39 7.26 25.69
N PHE A 41 -4.40 8.07 26.11
CA PHE A 41 -3.31 8.51 25.24
C PHE A 41 -2.45 7.33 24.75
N LYS A 42 -2.13 6.38 25.63
CA LYS A 42 -1.39 5.16 25.27
C LYS A 42 -2.14 4.34 24.22
N ILE A 43 -3.44 4.10 24.40
CA ILE A 43 -4.24 3.33 23.43
C ILE A 43 -4.29 4.05 22.08
N LYS A 44 -4.53 5.36 22.05
CA LYS A 44 -4.52 6.13 20.80
C LYS A 44 -3.16 6.11 20.10
N LYS A 45 -2.07 6.13 20.85
CA LYS A 45 -0.73 6.01 20.28
C LYS A 45 -0.55 4.65 19.61
N MET A 46 -0.93 3.56 20.27
CA MET A 46 -0.85 2.21 19.70
C MET A 46 -1.75 2.05 18.46
N GLU A 47 -2.95 2.63 18.50
CA GLU A 47 -3.87 2.63 17.35
C GLU A 47 -3.21 3.29 16.12
N LYS A 48 -2.55 4.43 16.32
CA LYS A 48 -1.83 5.12 15.26
C LYS A 48 -0.63 4.34 14.73
N GLU A 49 0.10 3.64 15.60
CA GLU A 49 1.21 2.76 15.20
C GLU A 49 0.69 1.63 14.30
N VAL A 50 -0.36 0.94 14.73
CA VAL A 50 -1.00 -0.12 13.91
C VAL A 50 -1.53 0.43 12.58
N GLU A 51 -2.10 1.63 12.55
CA GLU A 51 -2.54 2.25 11.30
C GLU A 51 -1.38 2.44 10.32
N VAL A 52 -0.22 2.88 10.80
CA VAL A 52 0.99 3.03 9.98
C VAL A 52 1.49 1.67 9.49
N ASP A 53 1.52 0.66 10.35
CA ASP A 53 1.97 -0.70 9.97
C ASP A 53 1.06 -1.31 8.88
N ILE A 54 -0.26 -1.07 8.97
CA ILE A 54 -1.21 -1.46 7.93
C ILE A 54 -0.89 -0.75 6.62
N GLN A 55 -0.73 0.57 6.65
CA GLN A 55 -0.39 1.36 5.46
C GLN A 55 0.90 0.87 4.81
N GLU A 56 1.93 0.57 5.60
CA GLU A 56 3.19 0.04 5.12
C GLU A 56 3.04 -1.34 4.46
N ALA A 57 2.29 -2.26 5.09
CA ALA A 57 2.04 -3.58 4.51
C ALA A 57 1.31 -3.48 3.15
N PHE A 58 0.31 -2.61 3.04
CA PHE A 58 -0.40 -2.35 1.78
C PHE A 58 0.50 -1.66 0.75
N LEU A 59 1.38 -0.76 1.18
CA LEU A 59 2.35 -0.10 0.32
C LEU A 59 3.35 -1.11 -0.27
N ILE A 60 3.92 -1.98 0.56
CA ILE A 60 4.83 -3.06 0.14
C ILE A 60 4.14 -3.99 -0.85
N PHE A 61 2.90 -4.40 -0.56
CA PHE A 61 2.11 -5.25 -1.46
C PHE A 61 1.90 -4.57 -2.82
N THR A 62 1.43 -3.33 -2.82
CA THR A 62 1.12 -2.58 -4.04
C THR A 62 2.39 -2.30 -4.85
N ALA A 63 3.48 -1.93 -4.18
CA ALA A 63 4.78 -1.74 -4.79
C ALA A 63 5.32 -3.02 -5.44
N SER A 64 5.14 -4.17 -4.77
CA SER A 64 5.49 -5.49 -5.32
C SER A 64 4.66 -5.82 -6.56
N LEU A 65 3.34 -5.56 -6.52
CA LEU A 65 2.45 -5.83 -7.65
C LEU A 65 2.80 -4.98 -8.87
N LEU A 66 3.06 -3.69 -8.65
CA LEU A 66 3.30 -2.71 -9.69
C LEU A 66 4.78 -2.59 -10.09
N HIS A 67 5.67 -3.45 -9.59
CA HIS A 67 7.08 -3.37 -9.93
C HIS A 67 7.37 -3.25 -11.44
N GLY A 68 8.14 -2.24 -11.82
CA GLY A 68 8.50 -1.98 -13.23
C GLY A 68 7.37 -1.48 -14.12
N TYR A 69 6.20 -1.11 -13.56
CA TYR A 69 5.07 -0.58 -14.34
C TYR A 69 5.46 0.65 -15.18
N SER A 70 6.34 1.50 -14.67
CA SER A 70 6.76 2.75 -15.32
C SER A 70 7.36 2.51 -16.72
N ASN A 71 7.99 1.36 -16.95
CA ASN A 71 8.54 0.97 -18.26
C ASN A 71 7.48 0.75 -19.34
N PHE A 72 6.22 0.61 -18.93
CA PHE A 72 5.08 0.37 -19.83
C PHE A 72 4.23 1.63 -20.04
N LEU A 73 4.54 2.74 -19.35
CA LEU A 73 3.91 4.03 -19.61
C LEU A 73 4.24 4.51 -21.03
N GLN A 74 3.22 4.94 -21.76
CA GLN A 74 3.36 5.44 -23.12
C GLN A 74 3.44 6.98 -23.12
N PRO A 75 4.21 7.60 -24.05
CA PRO A 75 4.24 9.05 -24.18
C PRO A 75 2.85 9.63 -24.48
N ILE A 76 2.53 10.78 -23.90
CA ILE A 76 1.31 11.52 -24.27
C ILE A 76 1.49 12.11 -25.66
N VAL A 77 0.82 11.54 -26.65
CA VAL A 77 0.75 12.09 -28.01
C VAL A 77 -0.56 12.86 -28.17
N SER A 78 -0.59 13.91 -28.99
CA SER A 78 -1.73 14.83 -29.18
C SER A 78 -3.08 14.17 -29.58
N LYS A 79 -3.07 12.90 -30.00
CA LYS A 79 -4.28 12.08 -30.26
C LYS A 79 -4.92 11.47 -29.00
N ASN A 80 -4.23 11.50 -27.85
CA ASN A 80 -4.67 10.89 -26.59
C ASN A 80 -5.39 11.90 -25.67
N THR A 81 -6.08 12.89 -26.26
CA THR A 81 -6.88 13.88 -25.51
C THR A 81 -8.12 13.27 -24.85
N SER A 82 -8.45 12.01 -25.16
CA SER A 82 -9.35 11.17 -24.39
C SER A 82 -8.53 10.18 -23.54
N PRO A 83 -8.65 10.19 -22.21
CA PRO A 83 -7.88 9.32 -21.32
C PRO A 83 -8.45 7.91 -21.35
N ASP A 84 -7.99 7.09 -22.29
CA ASP A 84 -8.16 5.65 -22.19
C ASP A 84 -6.84 5.04 -21.73
N THR A 85 -6.86 4.27 -20.65
CA THR A 85 -5.70 3.56 -20.09
C THR A 85 -4.95 2.78 -21.17
N ALA A 86 -5.66 2.23 -22.15
CA ALA A 86 -5.08 1.53 -23.29
C ALA A 86 -4.17 2.40 -24.19
N THR A 87 -4.31 3.72 -24.14
CA THR A 87 -3.47 4.68 -24.89
C THR A 87 -2.29 5.20 -24.08
N LEU A 88 -2.35 5.11 -22.76
CA LEU A 88 -1.36 5.63 -21.82
C LEU A 88 -0.43 4.52 -21.28
N PHE A 89 -0.79 3.25 -21.46
CA PHE A 89 -0.09 2.13 -20.87
C PHE A 89 -0.10 0.89 -21.77
N ASP A 90 1.07 0.27 -21.95
CA ASP A 90 1.21 -1.03 -22.63
C ASP A 90 0.76 -2.17 -21.71
N VAL A 91 -0.55 -2.39 -21.68
CA VAL A 91 -1.20 -3.44 -20.88
C VAL A 91 -0.68 -4.82 -21.24
N ASP A 92 -0.54 -5.12 -22.53
CA ASP A 92 -0.11 -6.43 -23.01
C ASP A 92 1.34 -6.71 -22.63
N GLY A 93 2.24 -5.74 -22.81
CA GLY A 93 3.62 -5.84 -22.38
C GLY A 93 3.73 -6.04 -20.86
N PHE A 94 2.97 -5.26 -20.09
CA PHE A 94 2.98 -5.37 -18.63
C PHE A 94 2.53 -6.75 -18.16
N VAL A 95 1.40 -7.26 -18.66
CA VAL A 95 0.91 -8.59 -18.27
C VAL A 95 1.89 -9.68 -18.70
N LYS A 96 2.48 -9.60 -19.90
CA LYS A 96 3.47 -10.57 -20.40
C LYS A 96 4.77 -10.56 -19.60
N SER A 97 5.13 -9.45 -18.95
CA SER A 97 6.29 -9.37 -18.06
C SER A 97 6.13 -10.18 -16.76
N ARG A 98 4.91 -10.61 -16.44
CA ARG A 98 4.58 -11.33 -15.20
C ARG A 98 4.65 -12.84 -15.38
N GLU A 99 4.86 -13.53 -14.27
CA GLU A 99 4.82 -15.00 -14.24
C GLU A 99 3.49 -15.52 -14.81
N ARG A 100 3.58 -16.53 -15.67
CA ARG A 100 2.43 -17.08 -16.42
C ARG A 100 1.28 -17.52 -15.49
N SER A 101 1.61 -18.05 -14.31
CA SER A 101 0.63 -18.48 -13.29
C SER A 101 -0.24 -17.32 -12.77
N TYR A 102 0.27 -16.08 -12.79
CA TYR A 102 -0.40 -14.90 -12.24
C TYR A 102 -1.00 -13.97 -13.30
N GLN A 103 -0.78 -14.21 -14.59
CA GLN A 103 -1.26 -13.31 -15.66
C GLN A 103 -2.77 -13.07 -15.63
N LYS A 104 -3.58 -14.07 -15.27
CA LYS A 104 -5.04 -13.90 -15.11
C LYS A 104 -5.38 -12.86 -14.04
N PHE A 105 -4.64 -12.84 -12.93
CA PHE A 105 -4.81 -11.83 -11.89
C PHE A 105 -4.43 -10.44 -12.41
N TYR A 106 -3.31 -10.33 -13.13
CA TYR A 106 -2.88 -9.04 -13.69
C TYR A 106 -3.87 -8.50 -14.73
N HIS A 107 -4.49 -9.36 -15.55
CA HIS A 107 -5.59 -8.93 -16.42
C HIS A 107 -6.79 -8.38 -15.65
N LEU A 108 -7.12 -8.92 -14.47
CA LEU A 108 -8.18 -8.36 -13.65
C LEU A 108 -7.75 -7.02 -13.04
N LEU A 109 -6.52 -6.93 -12.53
CA LEU A 109 -5.96 -5.72 -11.92
C LEU A 109 -5.99 -4.52 -12.89
N VAL A 110 -5.47 -4.70 -14.10
CA VAL A 110 -5.36 -3.61 -15.09
C VAL A 110 -6.70 -3.13 -15.61
N ASN A 111 -7.75 -3.94 -15.51
CA ASN A 111 -9.12 -3.59 -15.90
C ASN A 111 -9.91 -2.88 -14.78
N THR A 112 -9.31 -2.70 -13.59
CA THR A 112 -9.98 -1.97 -12.52
C THR A 112 -9.99 -0.46 -12.79
N GLN A 113 -11.05 0.22 -12.36
CA GLN A 113 -11.13 1.68 -12.46
C GLN A 113 -10.01 2.37 -11.65
N MET A 114 -9.59 1.77 -10.54
CA MET A 114 -8.50 2.27 -9.71
C MET A 114 -7.16 2.25 -10.46
N PHE A 115 -6.87 1.18 -11.21
CA PHE A 115 -5.67 1.11 -12.03
C PHE A 115 -5.69 2.14 -13.16
N SER A 116 -6.81 2.30 -13.85
CA SER A 116 -6.97 3.34 -14.87
C SER A 116 -6.69 4.75 -14.31
N LYS A 117 -7.26 5.06 -13.14
CA LYS A 117 -7.02 6.33 -12.46
C LYS A 117 -5.56 6.50 -12.03
N PHE A 118 -4.92 5.45 -11.56
CA PHE A 118 -3.49 5.48 -11.26
C PHE A 118 -2.66 5.81 -12.51
N ILE A 119 -2.91 5.17 -13.65
CA ILE A 119 -2.20 5.47 -14.90
C ILE A 119 -2.43 6.90 -15.38
N GLU A 120 -3.67 7.41 -15.27
CA GLU A 120 -3.97 8.81 -15.57
C GLU A 120 -3.13 9.75 -14.69
N GLU A 121 -3.14 9.55 -13.37
CA GLU A 121 -2.37 10.37 -12.41
C GLU A 121 -0.85 10.30 -12.61
N ARG A 122 -0.36 9.20 -13.21
CA ARG A 122 1.05 9.02 -13.57
C ARG A 122 1.44 9.65 -14.90
N SER A 123 0.49 9.79 -15.80
CA SER A 123 0.74 10.30 -17.15
C SER A 123 0.58 11.81 -17.21
N PHE A 124 -0.42 12.36 -16.52
CA PHE A 124 -0.71 13.79 -16.49
C PHE A 124 -0.10 14.46 -15.26
N VAL A 125 0.15 15.77 -15.34
CA VAL A 125 0.57 16.58 -14.18
C VAL A 125 -0.51 16.46 -13.09
N SER A 126 -0.12 15.99 -11.91
CA SER A 126 -1.03 15.69 -10.81
C SER A 126 -0.67 16.49 -9.57
N ASN A 127 -1.67 16.84 -8.75
CA ASN A 127 -1.41 17.45 -7.43
C ASN A 127 -0.79 16.46 -6.43
N LYS A 128 -0.51 15.22 -6.85
CA LYS A 128 0.08 14.13 -6.06
C LYS A 128 1.49 13.77 -6.50
N ASP A 129 2.15 14.58 -7.32
CA ASP A 129 3.47 14.27 -7.89
C ASP A 129 4.50 13.84 -6.83
N ASP A 130 4.53 14.50 -5.67
CA ASP A 130 5.40 14.12 -4.54
C ASP A 130 5.09 12.71 -4.01
N SER A 131 3.80 12.38 -3.83
CA SER A 131 3.36 11.06 -3.37
C SER A 131 3.66 9.96 -4.39
N LEU A 132 3.58 10.28 -5.68
CA LEU A 132 3.86 9.34 -6.75
C LEU A 132 5.37 9.09 -6.89
N ALA A 133 6.20 10.13 -6.72
CA ALA A 133 7.65 9.99 -6.66
C ALA A 133 8.08 9.15 -5.44
N PHE A 134 7.46 9.37 -4.28
CA PHE A 134 7.67 8.52 -3.11
C PHE A 134 7.28 7.07 -3.40
N PHE A 135 6.14 6.83 -4.06
CA PHE A 135 5.73 5.47 -4.43
C PHE A 135 6.75 4.78 -5.35
N ASP A 136 7.31 5.48 -6.34
CA ASP A 136 8.36 4.92 -7.20
C ASP A 136 9.60 4.53 -6.39
N MET A 137 10.03 5.39 -5.44
CA MET A 137 11.13 5.06 -4.53
C MET A 137 10.83 3.79 -3.71
N CYS A 138 9.58 3.62 -3.25
CA CYS A 138 9.16 2.41 -2.56
C CYS A 138 9.18 1.18 -3.46
N VAL A 139 8.73 1.29 -4.71
CA VAL A 139 8.78 0.21 -5.72
C VAL A 139 10.22 -0.26 -5.93
N ASP A 140 11.15 0.67 -6.11
CA ASP A 140 12.57 0.35 -6.32
C ASP A 140 13.20 -0.28 -5.09
N ARG A 141 12.90 0.25 -3.89
CA ARG A 141 13.36 -0.31 -2.62
C ARG A 141 12.86 -1.74 -2.43
N VAL A 142 11.56 -1.98 -2.58
CA VAL A 142 10.94 -3.30 -2.41
C VAL A 142 11.56 -4.32 -3.37
N ALA A 143 11.81 -3.92 -4.62
CA ALA A 143 12.45 -4.77 -5.61
C ALA A 143 13.89 -5.15 -5.22
N ALA A 144 14.67 -4.20 -4.72
CA ALA A 144 16.03 -4.46 -4.24
C ALA A 144 16.03 -5.47 -3.08
N HIS A 145 15.14 -5.31 -2.10
CA HIS A 145 15.02 -6.25 -0.97
C HIS A 145 14.54 -7.64 -1.38
N ALA A 146 13.68 -7.75 -2.39
CA ALA A 146 13.26 -9.03 -2.94
C ALA A 146 14.43 -9.77 -3.63
N ALA A 147 15.37 -9.03 -4.23
CA ALA A 147 16.57 -9.59 -4.85
C ALA A 147 17.66 -9.99 -3.83
N THR A 148 17.75 -9.32 -2.68
CA THR A 148 18.76 -9.60 -1.63
C THR A 148 18.28 -10.56 -0.54
N GLY A 149 16.97 -10.70 -0.35
CA GLY A 149 16.37 -11.54 0.70
C GLY A 149 16.37 -10.90 2.10
N GLU A 150 16.78 -9.64 2.23
CA GLU A 150 16.83 -8.93 3.52
C GLU A 150 15.46 -8.33 3.92
N PRO A 151 15.19 -8.16 5.23
CA PRO A 151 13.97 -7.51 5.71
C PRO A 151 13.87 -6.06 5.19
N ILE A 152 12.65 -5.63 4.88
CA ILE A 152 12.33 -4.21 4.72
C ILE A 152 12.18 -3.71 6.15
N GLY A 153 13.16 -2.94 6.61
CA GLY A 153 13.27 -2.49 8.00
C GLY A 153 12.44 -1.27 8.30
#